data_AF-A0A2A5XZ08-F1
#
_entry.id   AF-A0A2A5XZ08-F1
#
_cell.length_a   1.000
_cell.length_b   1.000
_cell.length_c   1.000
_cell.angle_alpha   90.00
_cell.angle_beta   90.00
_cell.angle_gamma   90.00
#
_symmetry.space_group_name_H-M   'P 1'
#
loop_
_entity.id
_entity.type
_entity.pdbx_description
1 polymer ?
#
loop_
_entity_poly.entity_id
_entity_poly.type
_entity_poly.pdbx_seq_one_letter_code
_entity_poly.pdbx_strand_id
1 'polypeptide(L)'
;MVSSSFSLKSTNSLSPVAGLIEQFEIISIIKKKEMEFMILFFIVKVVFLTSFILDSKIMLRKIKLFLLLFLLSSTDVLGKDNKSRLSLGGGIYNFMKHGSDDFNQSSIAYNVELFSGKKISNFIRPFIGFLGTDESAYYAYFGLSTDLYFLDCKCFLLTPSLAVGAYEDGDQIRMGNTIEFRSGADIMYRFKNNVRVGFGVFHISNAGIGYRNPGSEQVIFKYQIPF
;
A
#
# COMPACT_ATOMS: atom_id res chain seq x y z
N MET A 1 9.50 13.05 -71.04
CA MET A 1 9.92 13.85 -69.87
C MET A 1 9.81 12.96 -68.64
N VAL A 2 10.97 12.69 -68.00
CA VAL A 2 11.21 12.44 -66.55
C VAL A 2 10.44 11.25 -65.93
N SER A 3 11.00 10.05 -65.80
CA SER A 3 12.07 9.55 -64.89
C SER A 3 11.80 9.75 -63.39
N SER A 4 11.63 8.67 -62.64
CA SER A 4 12.35 8.51 -61.36
C SER A 4 12.33 7.04 -60.91
N SER A 5 13.53 6.50 -60.82
CA SER A 5 13.88 5.24 -60.20
C SER A 5 13.97 5.42 -58.67
N PHE A 6 13.43 4.47 -57.91
CA PHE A 6 13.68 4.41 -56.46
C PHE A 6 14.51 3.16 -56.14
N SER A 7 15.75 3.41 -55.74
CA SER A 7 16.74 2.41 -55.34
C SER A 7 16.50 2.01 -53.89
N LEU A 8 16.18 0.73 -53.65
CA LEU A 8 16.12 0.15 -52.32
C LEU A 8 17.55 -0.15 -51.84
N LYS A 9 18.05 0.70 -50.93
CA LYS A 9 19.26 0.41 -50.15
C LYS A 9 18.97 -0.75 -49.19
N SER A 10 19.59 -1.89 -49.48
CA SER A 10 19.74 -3.03 -48.58
C SER A 10 20.50 -2.60 -47.32
N THR A 11 19.81 -2.50 -46.19
CA THR A 11 20.43 -2.33 -44.87
C THR A 11 20.93 -3.69 -44.38
N ASN A 12 22.24 -3.77 -44.15
CA ASN A 12 22.89 -4.94 -43.55
C ASN A 12 22.27 -5.22 -42.17
N SER A 13 21.49 -6.29 -42.07
CA SER A 13 21.02 -6.82 -40.79
C SER A 13 22.20 -7.44 -40.04
N LEU A 14 22.57 -6.83 -38.91
CA LEU A 14 23.34 -7.52 -37.87
C LEU A 14 22.65 -8.85 -37.57
N SER A 15 23.42 -9.94 -37.59
CA SER A 15 22.84 -11.29 -37.50
C SER A 15 22.01 -11.43 -36.22
N PRO A 16 20.80 -12.01 -36.27
CA PRO A 16 19.92 -12.20 -35.11
C PRO A 16 20.59 -12.91 -33.92
N VAL A 17 21.65 -13.68 -34.21
CA VAL A 17 22.41 -14.46 -33.24
C VAL A 17 23.21 -13.57 -32.27
N ALA A 18 23.75 -12.44 -32.73
CA ALA A 18 24.56 -11.55 -31.88
C ALA A 18 23.70 -10.84 -30.81
N GLY A 19 22.50 -10.38 -31.18
CA GLY A 19 21.57 -9.75 -30.23
C GLY A 19 21.00 -10.75 -29.20
N LEU A 20 20.86 -12.02 -29.56
CA LEU A 20 20.47 -13.08 -28.63
C LEU A 20 21.55 -13.30 -27.56
N ILE A 21 22.83 -13.31 -27.93
CA ILE A 21 23.94 -13.55 -27.00
C ILE A 21 24.05 -12.44 -25.96
N GLU A 22 23.97 -11.17 -26.36
CA GLU A 22 23.96 -10.03 -25.42
C GLU A 22 22.75 -10.10 -24.46
N GLN A 23 21.58 -10.51 -24.97
CA GLN A 23 20.38 -10.65 -24.16
C GLN A 23 20.52 -11.76 -23.12
N PHE A 24 21.16 -12.89 -23.47
CA PHE A 24 21.45 -13.97 -22.52
C PHE A 24 22.46 -13.56 -21.43
N GLU A 25 23.50 -12.80 -21.78
CA GLU A 25 24.48 -12.31 -20.80
C GLU A 25 23.84 -11.34 -19.79
N ILE A 26 23.03 -10.39 -20.26
CA ILE A 26 22.32 -9.45 -19.39
C ILE A 26 21.36 -10.19 -18.46
N ILE A 27 20.61 -11.18 -18.96
CA ILE A 27 19.71 -12.01 -18.14
C ILE A 27 20.50 -12.79 -17.07
N SER A 28 21.69 -13.29 -17.41
CA SER A 28 22.54 -14.03 -16.46
C SER A 28 23.05 -13.13 -15.33
N ILE A 29 23.46 -11.90 -15.65
CA ILE A 29 23.96 -10.91 -14.68
C ILE A 29 22.82 -10.45 -13.77
N ILE A 30 21.62 -10.23 -14.31
CA ILE A 30 20.43 -9.89 -13.54
C ILE A 30 20.07 -11.03 -12.57
N LYS A 31 20.02 -12.28 -13.05
CA LYS A 31 19.75 -13.45 -12.19
C LYS A 31 20.78 -13.61 -11.07
N LYS A 32 22.06 -13.32 -11.35
CA LYS A 32 23.12 -13.37 -10.33
C LYS A 32 22.92 -12.30 -9.27
N LYS A 33 22.60 -11.05 -9.66
CA LYS A 33 22.30 -9.96 -8.70
C LYS A 33 21.04 -10.23 -7.89
N GLU A 34 20.01 -10.83 -8.48
CA GLU A 34 18.80 -11.27 -7.76
C GLU A 34 19.12 -12.33 -6.71
N MET A 35 20.00 -13.29 -7.04
CA MET A 35 20.45 -14.32 -6.11
C MET A 35 21.25 -13.74 -4.95
N GLU A 36 22.15 -12.79 -5.20
CA GLU A 36 22.91 -12.09 -4.16
C GLU A 36 21.99 -11.28 -3.22
N PHE A 37 20.97 -10.62 -3.77
CA PHE A 37 19.99 -9.88 -2.96
C PHE A 37 19.11 -10.82 -2.11
N MET A 38 18.75 -11.99 -2.64
CA MET A 38 18.04 -13.04 -1.90
C MET A 38 18.87 -13.58 -0.72
N ILE A 39 20.17 -13.80 -0.93
CA ILE A 39 21.09 -14.25 0.12
C ILE A 39 21.22 -13.18 1.22
N LEU A 40 21.35 -11.90 0.84
CA LEU A 40 21.42 -10.79 1.80
C LEU A 40 20.14 -10.70 2.65
N PHE A 41 18.97 -10.84 2.02
CA PHE A 41 17.68 -10.82 2.73
C PHE A 41 17.49 -12.02 3.66
N PHE A 42 18.04 -13.18 3.28
CA PHE A 42 18.06 -14.37 4.13
C PHE A 42 18.95 -14.18 5.36
N ILE A 43 20.15 -13.61 5.19
CA ILE A 43 21.07 -13.33 6.30
C ILE A 43 20.44 -12.33 7.29
N VAL A 44 19.82 -11.25 6.80
CA VAL A 44 19.13 -10.27 7.66
C VAL A 44 18.02 -10.91 8.48
N LYS A 45 17.23 -11.82 7.87
CA LYS A 45 16.20 -12.58 8.58
C LYS A 45 16.76 -13.49 9.67
N VAL A 46 17.89 -14.16 9.40
CA VAL A 46 18.54 -15.05 10.37
C VAL A 46 19.10 -14.24 11.54
N VAL A 47 19.75 -13.10 11.29
CA VAL A 47 20.27 -12.21 12.34
C VAL A 47 19.14 -11.68 13.22
N PHE A 48 18.02 -11.25 12.62
CA PHE A 48 16.87 -10.76 13.37
C PHE A 48 16.22 -11.88 14.22
N LEU A 49 16.16 -13.10 13.69
CA LEU A 49 15.66 -14.27 14.41
C LEU A 49 16.57 -14.64 15.59
N THR A 50 17.89 -14.56 15.42
CA THR A 50 18.83 -14.83 16.53
C THR A 50 18.78 -13.76 17.61
N SER A 51 18.58 -12.49 17.25
CA SER A 51 18.40 -11.39 18.22
C SER A 51 17.07 -11.49 18.98
N PHE A 52 16.04 -12.08 18.37
CA PHE A 52 14.72 -12.29 18.98
C PHE A 52 14.70 -13.45 19.99
N ILE A 53 15.60 -14.44 19.85
CA ILE A 53 15.66 -15.61 20.73
C ILE A 53 16.27 -15.29 22.11
N LEU A 54 16.98 -14.16 22.27
CA LEU A 54 17.71 -13.85 23.51
C LEU A 54 16.84 -13.38 24.69
N ASP A 55 15.59 -12.99 24.49
CA ASP A 55 14.75 -12.39 25.55
C ASP A 55 13.58 -13.31 25.95
N SER A 56 13.93 -14.51 26.43
CA SER A 56 12.96 -15.57 26.69
C SER A 56 12.69 -15.78 28.18
N LYS A 57 11.52 -15.30 28.62
CA LYS A 57 10.70 -16.01 29.63
C LYS A 57 9.24 -15.52 29.68
N ILE A 58 8.96 -14.26 29.33
CA ILE A 58 7.60 -13.69 29.41
C ILE A 58 6.85 -13.72 28.05
N MET A 59 7.56 -13.77 26.91
CA MET A 59 6.95 -13.73 25.57
C MET A 59 6.40 -15.06 25.03
N LEU A 60 6.74 -16.21 25.62
CA LEU A 60 6.46 -17.51 24.99
C LEU A 60 4.95 -17.83 24.89
N ARG A 61 4.14 -17.33 25.84
CA ARG A 61 2.68 -17.56 25.86
C ARG A 61 1.92 -16.72 24.85
N LYS A 62 2.39 -15.50 24.55
CA LYS A 62 1.79 -14.61 23.54
C LYS A 62 2.19 -15.01 22.11
N ILE A 63 3.40 -15.55 21.93
CA ILE A 63 3.91 -16.04 20.65
C ILE A 63 3.11 -17.26 20.16
N LYS A 64 2.73 -18.20 21.04
CA LYS A 64 1.87 -19.34 20.64
C LYS A 64 0.49 -18.89 20.14
N LEU A 65 -0.11 -17.86 20.75
CA LEU A 65 -1.40 -17.33 20.32
C LEU A 65 -1.30 -16.62 18.96
N PHE A 66 -0.21 -15.88 18.74
CA PHE A 66 0.08 -15.22 17.47
C PHE A 66 0.37 -16.21 16.33
N LEU A 67 1.14 -17.28 16.62
CA LEU A 67 1.40 -18.36 15.65
C LEU A 67 0.15 -19.20 15.34
N LEU A 68 -0.75 -19.39 16.30
CA LEU A 68 -2.01 -20.11 16.08
C LEU A 68 -2.97 -19.32 15.17
N LEU A 69 -2.99 -17.98 15.28
CA LEU A 69 -3.72 -17.12 14.34
C LEU A 69 -3.06 -17.08 12.95
N PHE A 70 -1.73 -17.17 12.87
CA PHE A 70 -1.00 -17.20 11.59
C PHE A 70 -1.25 -18.48 10.78
N LEU A 71 -1.51 -19.60 11.47
CA LEU A 71 -1.72 -20.93 10.86
C LEU A 71 -3.15 -21.16 10.31
N LEU A 72 -4.08 -20.22 10.50
CA LEU A 72 -5.46 -20.32 9.99
C LEU A 72 -5.66 -19.72 8.58
N SER A 73 -4.57 -19.39 7.87
CA SER A 73 -4.66 -18.85 6.51
C SER A 73 -4.76 -19.98 5.47
N SER A 74 -5.97 -20.48 5.24
CA SER A 74 -6.27 -21.40 4.13
C SER A 74 -5.87 -20.80 2.79
N THR A 75 -5.15 -21.59 1.98
CA THR A 75 -4.64 -21.21 0.66
C THR A 75 -5.70 -21.41 -0.41
N ASP A 76 -6.29 -20.32 -0.90
CA ASP A 76 -6.91 -20.30 -2.23
C ASP A 76 -5.93 -19.68 -3.22
N VAL A 77 -5.20 -20.53 -3.94
CA VAL A 77 -4.42 -20.12 -5.10
C VAL A 77 -5.38 -20.00 -6.28
N LEU A 78 -5.33 -18.84 -6.94
CA LEU A 78 -6.10 -18.43 -8.13
C LEU A 78 -7.49 -17.81 -7.85
N GLY A 79 -7.50 -16.64 -7.20
CA GLY A 79 -8.70 -15.81 -7.07
C GLY A 79 -8.60 -14.54 -7.93
N LYS A 80 -9.57 -14.36 -8.83
CA LYS A 80 -9.99 -13.02 -9.28
C LYS A 80 -10.16 -12.17 -8.00
N ASP A 81 -9.45 -11.05 -7.88
CA ASP A 81 -9.42 -10.25 -6.64
C ASP A 81 -10.77 -9.55 -6.43
N ASN A 82 -11.73 -10.33 -5.94
CA ASN A 82 -13.13 -10.00 -5.72
C ASN A 82 -13.57 -10.38 -4.29
N LYS A 83 -12.63 -10.81 -3.44
CA LYS A 83 -12.92 -11.04 -2.03
C LYS A 83 -13.08 -9.69 -1.32
N SER A 84 -13.93 -9.66 -0.31
CA SER A 84 -13.99 -8.52 0.60
C SER A 84 -12.70 -8.49 1.41
N ARG A 85 -12.30 -7.32 1.93
CA ARG A 85 -11.05 -7.21 2.69
C ARG A 85 -11.24 -6.36 3.93
N LEU A 86 -10.75 -6.86 5.06
CA LEU A 86 -10.59 -6.09 6.29
C LEU A 86 -9.18 -5.52 6.33
N SER A 87 -9.04 -4.20 6.47
CA SER A 87 -7.77 -3.53 6.72
C SER A 87 -7.69 -3.11 8.17
N LEU A 88 -6.59 -3.43 8.82
CA LEU A 88 -6.20 -2.86 10.11
C LEU A 88 -4.92 -2.07 9.91
N GLY A 89 -4.82 -0.92 10.56
CA GLY A 89 -3.65 -0.07 10.41
C GLY A 89 -3.35 0.78 11.63
N GLY A 90 -2.11 1.25 11.68
CA GLY A 90 -1.62 2.18 12.67
C GLY A 90 -0.52 3.05 12.07
N GLY A 91 -0.37 4.28 12.55
CA GLY A 91 0.63 5.19 12.01
C GLY A 91 0.60 6.57 12.62
N ILE A 92 1.00 7.57 11.83
CA ILE A 92 1.12 8.96 12.26
C ILE A 92 0.06 9.79 11.58
N TYR A 93 -0.64 10.59 12.37
CA TYR A 93 -1.60 11.59 11.94
C TYR A 93 -1.00 12.99 12.06
N ASN A 94 -1.33 13.88 11.13
CA ASN A 94 -0.80 15.23 11.05
C ASN A 94 0.74 15.32 11.14
N PHE A 95 1.45 14.46 10.41
CA PHE A 95 2.92 14.39 10.51
C PHE A 95 3.63 15.67 10.03
N MET A 96 2.97 16.44 9.17
CA MET A 96 3.45 17.75 8.71
C MET A 96 3.12 18.89 9.69
N LYS A 97 2.40 18.61 10.78
CA LYS A 97 2.07 19.57 11.85
C LYS A 97 1.33 20.80 11.31
N HIS A 98 0.39 20.58 10.40
CA HIS A 98 -0.54 21.61 9.97
C HIS A 98 -1.52 21.91 11.09
N GLY A 99 -2.01 23.14 11.13
CA GLY A 99 -2.85 23.61 12.22
C GLY A 99 -2.72 25.09 12.46
N SER A 100 -3.50 25.57 13.42
CA SER A 100 -3.53 26.95 13.87
C SER A 100 -3.54 26.96 15.39
N ASP A 101 -2.92 28.00 15.97
CA ASP A 101 -2.86 28.17 17.42
C ASP A 101 -2.19 26.96 18.09
N ASP A 102 -2.74 26.49 19.21
CA ASP A 102 -2.23 25.36 19.98
C ASP A 102 -2.57 23.98 19.35
N PHE A 103 -3.25 23.94 18.20
CA PHE A 103 -3.73 22.72 17.55
C PHE A 103 -2.94 22.39 16.28
N ASN A 104 -1.64 22.13 16.42
CA ASN A 104 -0.72 21.85 15.31
C ASN A 104 0.21 20.65 15.56
N GLN A 105 -0.23 19.70 16.38
CA GLN A 105 0.60 18.57 16.79
C GLN A 105 0.33 17.32 15.95
N SER A 106 1.31 16.41 15.93
CA SER A 106 1.20 15.08 15.33
C SER A 106 0.76 14.07 16.39
N SER A 107 -0.05 13.09 16.00
CA SER A 107 -0.59 12.07 16.91
C SER A 107 -0.45 10.66 16.33
N ILE A 108 -0.66 9.64 17.17
CA ILE A 108 -0.76 8.25 16.70
C ILE A 108 -2.16 8.06 16.13
N ALA A 109 -2.24 7.45 14.94
CA ALA A 109 -3.50 7.05 14.32
C ALA A 109 -3.68 5.53 14.36
N TYR A 110 -4.94 5.11 14.51
CA TYR A 110 -5.41 3.75 14.30
C TYR A 110 -6.48 3.76 13.22
N ASN A 111 -6.48 2.74 12.37
CA ASN A 111 -7.33 2.70 11.20
C ASN A 111 -7.96 1.31 11.02
N VAL A 112 -9.26 1.29 10.73
CA VAL A 112 -9.98 0.07 10.34
C VAL A 112 -10.78 0.38 9.08
N GLU A 113 -10.66 -0.46 8.05
CA GLU A 113 -11.41 -0.30 6.80
C GLU A 113 -11.97 -1.62 6.31
N LEU A 114 -13.15 -1.56 5.70
CA LEU A 114 -13.82 -2.69 5.09
C LEU A 114 -14.03 -2.42 3.60
N PHE A 115 -13.33 -3.18 2.77
CA PHE A 115 -13.42 -3.10 1.32
C PHE A 115 -14.41 -4.13 0.79
N SER A 116 -15.33 -3.67 -0.06
CA SER A 116 -16.29 -4.55 -0.73
C SER A 116 -15.60 -5.52 -1.69
N GLY A 117 -16.03 -6.78 -1.72
CA GLY A 117 -15.69 -7.72 -2.79
C GLY A 117 -16.40 -7.42 -4.11
N LYS A 118 -17.58 -6.79 -4.04
CA LYS A 118 -18.33 -6.29 -5.20
C LYS A 118 -17.75 -4.96 -5.65
N LYS A 119 -17.44 -4.87 -6.95
CA LYS A 119 -16.95 -3.65 -7.59
C LYS A 119 -18.08 -3.01 -8.40
N ILE A 120 -18.15 -1.68 -8.44
CA ILE A 120 -19.20 -0.94 -9.19
C ILE A 120 -18.94 -1.05 -10.71
N SER A 121 -17.66 -1.08 -11.09
CA SER A 121 -17.14 -1.39 -12.43
C SER A 121 -16.01 -2.41 -12.26
N ASN A 122 -15.32 -2.82 -13.33
CA ASN A 122 -14.23 -3.78 -13.21
C ASN A 122 -13.05 -3.31 -12.33
N PHE A 123 -12.97 -2.01 -12.02
CA PHE A 123 -11.86 -1.37 -11.32
C PHE A 123 -12.23 -0.73 -9.98
N ILE A 124 -13.39 -0.08 -9.90
CA ILE A 124 -13.78 0.75 -8.75
C ILE A 124 -14.37 -0.09 -7.62
N ARG A 125 -13.76 0.00 -6.44
CA ARG A 125 -14.12 -0.73 -5.23
C ARG A 125 -14.61 0.23 -4.14
N PRO A 126 -15.86 0.07 -3.68
CA PRO A 126 -16.36 0.78 -2.50
C PRO A 126 -15.72 0.27 -1.22
N PHE A 127 -15.56 1.16 -0.25
CA PHE A 127 -15.13 0.81 1.09
C PHE A 127 -15.73 1.77 2.13
N ILE A 128 -15.76 1.30 3.38
CA ILE A 128 -16.05 2.11 4.56
C ILE A 128 -14.86 2.05 5.50
N GLY A 129 -14.68 3.06 6.33
CA GLY A 129 -13.57 3.10 7.26
C GLY A 129 -13.80 3.97 8.47
N PHE A 130 -12.97 3.73 9.47
CA PHE A 130 -12.87 4.50 10.69
C PHE A 130 -11.40 4.81 10.96
N LEU A 131 -11.13 6.04 11.37
CA LEU A 131 -9.84 6.47 11.87
C LEU A 131 -10.04 7.14 13.23
N GLY A 132 -9.19 6.78 14.17
CA GLY A 132 -9.12 7.44 15.47
C GLY A 132 -7.68 7.80 15.81
N THR A 133 -7.49 8.79 16.66
CA THR A 133 -6.17 9.18 17.19
C THR A 133 -6.09 9.00 18.71
N ASP A 134 -4.87 9.01 19.25
CA ASP A 134 -4.63 9.10 20.70
C ASP A 134 -4.89 10.51 21.27
N GLU A 135 -5.12 11.49 20.40
CA GLU A 135 -5.50 12.88 20.73
C GLU A 135 -7.01 13.12 20.47
N SER A 136 -7.82 12.05 20.53
CA SER A 136 -9.30 12.09 20.49
C SER A 136 -9.95 12.66 19.22
N ALA A 137 -9.26 12.65 18.07
CA ALA A 137 -9.96 12.84 16.78
C ALA A 137 -10.57 11.52 16.29
N TYR A 138 -11.72 11.65 15.65
CA TYR A 138 -12.43 10.53 15.04
C TYR A 138 -12.89 10.87 13.63
N TYR A 139 -12.83 9.91 12.72
CA TYR A 139 -13.27 10.08 11.34
C TYR A 139 -13.92 8.81 10.83
N ALA A 140 -15.23 8.86 10.60
CA ALA A 140 -15.99 7.77 9.98
C ALA A 140 -16.31 8.16 8.53
N TYR A 141 -15.93 7.31 7.57
CA TYR A 141 -15.97 7.66 6.16
C TYR A 141 -16.34 6.49 5.26
N PHE A 142 -16.81 6.82 4.07
CA PHE A 142 -16.97 5.87 2.97
C PHE A 142 -16.32 6.44 1.71
N GLY A 143 -15.89 5.55 0.82
CA GLY A 143 -15.11 5.97 -0.32
C GLY A 143 -15.04 4.95 -1.43
N LEU A 144 -14.25 5.31 -2.43
CA LEU A 144 -13.96 4.53 -3.61
C LEU A 144 -12.44 4.38 -3.75
N SER A 145 -12.00 3.18 -4.12
CA SER A 145 -10.61 2.89 -4.42
C SER A 145 -10.47 2.09 -5.72
N THR A 146 -9.27 2.02 -6.27
CA THR A 146 -8.96 1.14 -7.40
C THR A 146 -7.62 0.45 -7.17
N ASP A 147 -7.52 -0.85 -7.48
CA ASP A 147 -6.27 -1.60 -7.32
C ASP A 147 -5.49 -1.58 -8.65
N LEU A 148 -4.31 -0.94 -8.69
CA LEU A 148 -3.38 -0.99 -9.81
C LEU A 148 -2.29 -2.02 -9.51
N TYR A 149 -2.17 -3.06 -10.33
CA TYR A 149 -1.21 -4.15 -10.12
C TYR A 149 0.03 -3.94 -11.00
N PHE A 150 1.20 -4.12 -10.39
CA PHE A 150 2.50 -4.00 -11.06
C PHE A 150 3.27 -5.31 -10.99
N LEU A 151 4.27 -5.42 -11.87
CA LEU A 151 5.10 -6.61 -12.09
C LEU A 151 4.29 -7.81 -12.63
N ASP A 152 4.99 -8.77 -13.23
CA ASP A 152 4.34 -9.98 -13.77
C ASP A 152 3.67 -10.83 -12.68
N CYS A 153 4.23 -10.81 -11.46
CA CYS A 153 3.67 -11.47 -10.29
C CYS A 153 2.33 -10.86 -9.81
N LYS A 154 1.99 -9.63 -10.23
CA LYS A 154 0.87 -8.83 -9.67
C LYS A 154 0.92 -8.72 -8.14
N CYS A 155 2.14 -8.73 -7.60
CA CYS A 155 2.41 -8.77 -6.17
C CYS A 155 2.69 -7.40 -5.58
N PHE A 156 2.91 -6.37 -6.42
CA PHE A 156 3.01 -4.98 -5.98
C PHE A 156 1.78 -4.20 -6.45
N LEU A 157 1.21 -3.38 -5.56
CA LEU A 157 -0.04 -2.69 -5.81
C LEU A 157 0.04 -1.23 -5.37
N LEU A 158 -0.55 -0.35 -6.19
CA LEU A 158 -0.90 1.00 -5.81
C LEU A 158 -2.43 1.09 -5.77
N THR A 159 -2.98 1.53 -4.64
CA THR A 159 -4.42 1.63 -4.43
C THR A 159 -4.78 3.09 -4.13
N PRO A 160 -4.95 3.95 -5.15
CA PRO A 160 -5.47 5.28 -4.93
C PRO A 160 -6.92 5.21 -4.44
N SER A 161 -7.30 6.17 -3.60
CA SER A 161 -8.61 6.24 -2.98
C SER A 161 -9.06 7.67 -2.72
N LEU A 162 -10.38 7.85 -2.77
CA LEU A 162 -11.09 9.06 -2.39
C LEU A 162 -12.22 8.67 -1.44
N ALA A 163 -12.43 9.45 -0.40
CA ALA A 163 -13.49 9.23 0.59
C ALA A 163 -14.05 10.55 1.09
N VAL A 164 -15.25 10.47 1.66
CA VAL A 164 -15.93 11.55 2.37
C VAL A 164 -16.50 10.98 3.65
N GLY A 165 -16.55 11.79 4.71
CA GLY A 165 -16.99 11.31 6.01
C GLY A 165 -17.27 12.41 7.01
N ALA A 166 -17.71 11.98 8.18
CA ALA A 166 -17.90 12.82 9.36
C ALA A 166 -16.64 12.75 10.23
N TYR A 167 -16.09 13.92 10.53
CA TYR A 167 -14.91 14.16 11.33
C TYR A 167 -15.29 14.86 12.63
N GLU A 168 -14.70 14.41 13.72
CA GLU A 168 -14.78 15.01 15.03
C GLU A 168 -13.38 15.45 15.46
N ASP A 169 -13.27 16.73 15.82
CA ASP A 169 -12.00 17.35 16.17
C ASP A 169 -11.45 16.80 17.48
N GLY A 170 -10.19 16.39 17.43
CA GLY A 170 -9.37 16.11 18.61
C GLY A 170 -8.52 17.30 19.03
N ASP A 171 -7.59 17.05 19.93
CA ASP A 171 -6.67 18.07 20.44
C ASP A 171 -5.42 18.24 19.57
N GLN A 172 -5.25 17.42 18.52
CA GLN A 172 -4.11 17.57 17.61
C GLN A 172 -4.28 18.66 16.54
N ILE A 173 -5.48 18.80 16.01
CA ILE A 173 -5.82 19.70 14.90
C ILE A 173 -7.33 19.93 14.89
N ARG A 174 -7.76 21.17 14.57
CA ARG A 174 -9.16 21.54 14.41
C ARG A 174 -9.48 21.72 12.93
N MET A 175 -10.25 20.82 12.34
CA MET A 175 -10.50 20.80 10.90
C MET A 175 -11.41 21.92 10.43
N GLY A 176 -12.33 22.35 11.28
CA GLY A 176 -13.23 23.45 10.96
C GLY A 176 -14.49 23.06 10.19
N ASN A 177 -14.70 21.78 9.96
CA ASN A 177 -15.95 21.21 9.48
C ASN A 177 -16.14 19.80 10.03
N THR A 178 -17.39 19.35 10.13
CA THR A 178 -17.71 17.94 10.34
C THR A 178 -17.51 17.15 9.06
N ILE A 179 -17.79 17.72 7.88
CA ILE A 179 -17.62 17.01 6.61
C ILE A 179 -16.20 17.23 6.10
N GLU A 180 -15.46 16.13 5.99
CA GLU A 180 -14.09 16.12 5.52
C GLU A 180 -13.92 15.11 4.38
N PHE A 181 -13.08 15.46 3.41
CA PHE A 181 -12.68 14.60 2.29
C PHE A 181 -11.31 14.01 2.56
N ARG A 182 -11.13 12.74 2.20
CA ARG A 182 -9.84 12.05 2.28
C ARG A 182 -9.40 11.61 0.90
N SER A 183 -8.17 11.94 0.54
CA SER A 183 -7.54 11.51 -0.70
C SER A 183 -6.18 10.90 -0.41
N GLY A 184 -5.74 9.93 -1.21
CA GLY A 184 -4.42 9.33 -1.03
C GLY A 184 -4.29 7.99 -1.72
N ALA A 185 -3.24 7.25 -1.38
CA ALA A 185 -3.00 5.94 -1.96
C ALA A 185 -2.28 5.00 -0.98
N ASP A 186 -2.60 3.71 -1.09
CA ASP A 186 -1.83 2.64 -0.45
C ASP A 186 -0.80 2.04 -1.43
N ILE A 187 0.42 1.86 -0.97
CA ILE A 187 1.48 1.09 -1.65
C ILE A 187 1.64 -0.23 -0.90
N MET A 188 1.36 -1.35 -1.56
CA MET A 188 1.22 -2.64 -0.89
C MET A 188 1.93 -3.77 -1.63
N TYR A 189 2.43 -4.72 -0.84
CA TYR A 189 2.81 -6.04 -1.30
C TYR A 189 1.69 -7.04 -1.03
N ARG A 190 1.26 -7.79 -2.06
CA ARG A 190 0.26 -8.86 -1.98
C ARG A 190 0.94 -10.23 -2.00
N PHE A 191 0.63 -11.02 -0.98
CA PHE A 191 1.06 -12.40 -0.86
C PHE A 191 0.16 -13.34 -1.68
N LYS A 192 0.62 -14.57 -1.90
CA LYS A 192 -0.12 -15.59 -2.68
C LYS A 192 -1.50 -15.92 -2.10
N ASN A 193 -1.69 -15.77 -0.78
CA ASN A 193 -2.97 -15.93 -0.09
C ASN A 193 -3.86 -14.67 -0.13
N ASN A 194 -3.52 -13.67 -0.95
CA ASN A 194 -4.21 -12.39 -1.10
C ASN A 194 -4.17 -11.45 0.11
N VAL A 195 -3.46 -11.82 1.18
CA VAL A 195 -3.09 -10.86 2.24
C VAL A 195 -2.25 -9.74 1.62
N ARG A 196 -2.45 -8.51 2.08
CA ARG A 196 -1.64 -7.36 1.64
C ARG A 196 -1.05 -6.62 2.81
N VAL A 197 0.18 -6.18 2.66
CA VAL A 197 0.90 -5.41 3.68
C VAL A 197 1.58 -4.22 3.02
N GLY A 198 1.52 -3.05 3.64
CA GLY A 198 2.10 -1.86 3.06
C GLY A 198 1.85 -0.60 3.87
N PHE A 199 2.03 0.54 3.21
CA PHE A 199 1.83 1.86 3.78
C PHE A 199 0.88 2.67 2.90
N GLY A 200 0.04 3.47 3.54
CA GLY A 200 -0.80 4.44 2.87
C GLY A 200 -0.46 5.86 3.28
N VAL A 201 -0.47 6.77 2.31
CA VAL A 201 -0.29 8.21 2.52
C VAL A 201 -1.59 8.90 2.14
N PHE A 202 -2.14 9.69 3.05
CA PHE A 202 -3.45 10.32 2.89
C PHE A 202 -3.44 11.77 3.34
N HIS A 203 -4.26 12.59 2.69
CA HIS A 203 -4.56 13.95 3.08
C HIS A 203 -6.07 14.06 3.36
N ILE A 204 -6.42 14.65 4.51
CA ILE A 204 -7.80 14.99 4.89
C ILE A 204 -7.97 16.51 4.85
N SER A 205 -9.04 16.99 4.23
CA SER A 205 -9.44 18.41 4.25
C SER A 205 -10.90 18.61 3.85
N ASN A 206 -11.48 19.77 4.18
CA ASN A 206 -12.88 20.10 3.86
C ASN A 206 -13.03 20.90 2.56
N ALA A 207 -11.94 21.06 1.79
CA ALA A 207 -11.93 21.84 0.56
C ALA A 207 -12.44 23.30 0.72
N GLY A 208 -12.38 23.85 1.93
CA GLY A 208 -12.79 25.22 2.23
C GLY A 208 -14.29 25.42 2.46
N ILE A 209 -15.07 24.35 2.65
CA ILE A 209 -16.51 24.47 2.95
C ILE A 209 -16.78 24.74 4.45
N GLY A 210 -15.75 24.66 5.31
CA GLY A 210 -15.79 25.00 6.74
C GLY A 210 -15.35 26.43 7.06
N TYR A 211 -15.30 26.76 8.34
CA TYR A 211 -14.82 28.09 8.80
C TYR A 211 -13.29 28.20 8.83
N ARG A 212 -12.59 27.07 8.73
CA ARG A 212 -11.15 26.95 8.47
C ARG A 212 -10.89 25.63 7.74
N ASN A 213 -9.68 25.47 7.19
CA ASN A 213 -9.26 24.24 6.53
C ASN A 213 -7.73 24.06 6.65
N PRO A 214 -7.21 23.62 7.80
CA PRO A 214 -5.77 23.42 7.94
C PRO A 214 -5.27 22.23 7.12
N GLY A 215 -6.11 21.21 6.94
CA GLY A 215 -5.75 19.93 6.34
C GLY A 215 -4.87 19.07 7.26
N SER A 216 -4.79 17.76 7.00
CA SER A 216 -3.87 16.87 7.70
C SER A 216 -3.39 15.69 6.87
N GLU A 217 -2.08 15.48 6.89
CA GLU A 217 -1.38 14.40 6.22
C GLU A 217 -1.11 13.23 7.18
N GLN A 218 -1.26 12.03 6.65
CA GLN A 218 -1.16 10.78 7.39
C GLN A 218 -0.24 9.81 6.68
N VAL A 219 0.47 9.01 7.47
CA VAL A 219 1.16 7.81 6.99
C VAL A 219 0.75 6.64 7.86
N ILE A 220 0.11 5.63 7.27
CA ILE A 220 -0.49 4.51 7.99
C ILE A 220 0.11 3.20 7.47
N PHE A 221 0.69 2.39 8.35
CA PHE A 221 0.98 1.00 8.04
C PHE A 221 -0.31 0.19 8.04
N LYS A 222 -0.51 -0.70 7.06
CA LYS A 222 -1.76 -1.44 6.87
C LYS A 222 -1.52 -2.92 6.63
N TYR A 223 -2.36 -3.73 7.25
CA TYR A 223 -2.48 -5.17 7.07
C TYR A 223 -3.90 -5.50 6.59
N GLN A 224 -4.02 -6.02 5.37
CA GLN A 224 -5.30 -6.34 4.73
C GLN A 224 -5.51 -7.84 4.60
N ILE A 225 -6.64 -8.31 5.11
CA ILE A 225 -7.04 -9.71 5.17
C ILE A 225 -8.25 -9.92 4.25
N PRO A 226 -8.15 -10.78 3.23
CA PRO A 226 -9.27 -11.14 2.38
C PRO A 226 -10.20 -12.14 3.09
N PHE A 227 -11.51 -12.01 2.87
CA PHE A 227 -12.53 -12.97 3.32
C PHE A 227 -13.67 -13.12 2.31
#